data_AF-A0A3M7P996-F1
#
_entry.id   AF-A0A3M7P996-F1
#
_cell.length_a   1.000
_cell.length_b   1.000
_cell.length_c   1.000
_cell.angle_alpha   90.00
_cell.angle_beta   90.00
_cell.angle_gamma   90.00
#
_symmetry.space_group_name_H-M   'P 1'
#
loop_
_entity.id
_entity.type
_entity.pdbx_description
1 polymer ?
#
loop_
_entity_poly.entity_id
_entity_poly.type
_entity_poly.pdbx_seq_one_letter_code
_entity_poly.pdbx_strand_id
1 'polypeptide(L)'
;MNDLSSDDEKNIQPKKGPKTVTDIQRETIEKLMKDPNQEVFLSGPNETEQDVPIDTKRALNPHEFVRNVMGASAGAGSGEFDIYRGCRNRERLRQEFIKQQAEREKAQKEFEEIRLKNIAEAEKRTAKKRAKRIKAKEKLKSKFKKVDNIDQNTQDTNTEEEEIDLTEKVEENTEEL
;
A
#
# COMPACT_ATOMS: atom_id res chain seq x y z
N MET A 1 54.03 -34.27 -31.99
CA MET A 1 53.00 -33.86 -32.97
C MET A 1 51.71 -34.52 -32.53
N ASN A 2 50.82 -33.75 -31.90
CA ASN A 2 49.40 -34.09 -31.76
C ASN A 2 48.63 -32.78 -31.86
N ASP A 3 47.71 -32.76 -32.82
CA ASP A 3 46.90 -31.65 -33.29
C ASP A 3 46.09 -30.98 -32.17
N LEU A 4 46.19 -29.65 -32.09
CA LEU A 4 45.15 -28.82 -31.47
C LEU A 4 43.99 -28.70 -32.48
N SER A 5 42.91 -29.45 -32.24
CA SER A 5 41.68 -29.35 -33.01
C SER A 5 41.10 -27.94 -32.93
N SER A 6 41.07 -27.26 -34.08
CA SER A 6 40.64 -25.88 -34.32
C SER A 6 39.11 -25.66 -34.24
N ASP A 7 38.38 -26.35 -33.37
CA ASP A 7 36.91 -26.30 -33.33
C ASP A 7 36.30 -25.45 -32.19
N ASP A 8 37.10 -24.92 -31.27
CA ASP A 8 36.61 -24.03 -30.19
C ASP A 8 36.63 -22.53 -30.53
N GLU A 9 36.95 -22.15 -31.78
CA GLU A 9 36.90 -20.75 -32.26
C GLU A 9 35.54 -20.35 -32.85
N LYS A 10 34.43 -20.92 -32.36
CA LYS A 10 33.09 -20.49 -32.79
C LYS A 10 32.33 -19.80 -31.67
N ASN A 11 32.24 -18.48 -31.85
CA ASN A 11 31.13 -17.62 -31.45
C ASN A 11 31.29 -16.85 -30.12
N ILE A 12 32.36 -16.04 -30.01
CA ILE A 12 32.43 -14.95 -29.03
C ILE A 12 31.59 -13.77 -29.56
N GLN A 13 30.26 -13.91 -29.52
CA GLN A 13 29.38 -12.74 -29.72
C GLN A 13 29.42 -11.91 -28.44
N PRO A 14 29.52 -10.57 -28.51
CA PRO A 14 29.41 -9.75 -27.32
C PRO A 14 28.05 -10.05 -26.67
N LYS A 15 28.06 -10.41 -25.38
CA LYS A 15 26.82 -10.63 -24.60
C LYS A 15 26.00 -9.35 -24.68
N LYS A 16 24.96 -9.37 -25.51
CA LYS A 16 24.01 -8.26 -25.60
C LYS A 16 23.23 -8.25 -24.30
N GLY A 17 23.51 -7.25 -23.46
CA GLY A 17 22.71 -7.03 -22.25
C GLY A 17 21.25 -6.74 -22.59
N PRO A 18 20.35 -6.89 -21.62
CA PRO A 18 18.93 -6.69 -21.82
C PRO A 18 18.67 -5.22 -22.18
N LYS A 19 17.84 -4.99 -23.20
CA LYS A 19 17.51 -3.63 -23.68
C LYS A 19 16.15 -3.18 -23.20
N THR A 20 15.24 -4.12 -22.99
CA THR A 20 13.85 -3.87 -22.59
C THR A 20 13.57 -4.51 -21.24
N VAL A 21 12.59 -3.98 -20.49
CA VAL A 21 12.13 -4.57 -19.21
C VAL A 21 11.75 -6.04 -19.37
N THR A 22 11.15 -6.39 -20.52
CA THR A 22 10.80 -7.77 -20.87
C THR A 22 12.03 -8.67 -21.00
N ASP A 23 13.17 -8.14 -21.44
CA ASP A 23 14.41 -8.91 -21.56
C ASP A 23 15.01 -9.18 -20.17
N ILE A 24 14.95 -8.20 -19.26
CA ILE A 24 15.37 -8.37 -17.85
C ILE A 24 14.52 -9.45 -17.17
N GLN A 25 13.20 -9.41 -17.38
CA GLN A 25 12.28 -10.42 -16.86
C GLN A 25 12.51 -11.79 -17.50
N ARG A 26 12.80 -11.83 -18.80
CA ARG A 26 13.15 -13.09 -19.48
C ARG A 26 14.41 -13.70 -18.86
N GLU A 27 15.46 -12.91 -18.65
CA GLU A 27 16.70 -13.38 -18.02
C GLU A 27 16.48 -13.87 -16.58
N THR A 28 15.63 -13.21 -15.80
CA THR A 28 15.32 -13.64 -14.43
C THR A 28 14.51 -14.95 -14.43
N ILE A 29 13.53 -15.09 -15.32
CA ILE A 29 12.75 -16.32 -15.50
C ILE A 29 13.66 -17.46 -15.97
N GLU A 30 14.51 -17.23 -16.97
CA GLU A 30 15.48 -18.23 -17.45
C GLU A 30 16.42 -18.67 -16.34
N LYS A 31 16.85 -17.76 -15.45
CA LYS A 31 17.67 -18.10 -14.29
C LYS A 31 16.90 -18.95 -13.27
N LEU A 32 15.64 -18.62 -12.99
CA LEU A 32 14.79 -19.37 -12.06
C LEU A 32 14.42 -20.76 -12.60
N MET A 33 14.26 -20.89 -13.92
CA MET A 33 13.86 -22.14 -14.58
C MET A 33 15.01 -23.12 -14.82
N LYS A 34 16.28 -22.70 -14.63
CA LYS A 34 17.44 -23.59 -14.72
C LYS A 34 17.37 -24.71 -13.67
N ASP A 35 16.96 -24.36 -12.45
CA ASP A 35 16.83 -25.29 -11.33
C ASP A 35 15.43 -25.18 -10.71
N PRO A 36 14.41 -25.88 -11.28
CA PRO A 36 13.03 -25.75 -10.82
C PRO A 36 12.78 -26.31 -9.42
N ASN A 37 13.71 -27.11 -8.88
CA ASN A 37 13.65 -27.67 -7.52
C ASN A 37 14.27 -26.74 -6.47
N GLN A 38 14.90 -25.63 -6.87
CA GLN A 38 15.50 -24.68 -5.93
C GLN A 38 14.40 -23.81 -5.28
N GLU A 39 14.35 -23.81 -3.96
CA GLU A 39 13.45 -22.94 -3.22
C GLU A 39 13.81 -21.47 -3.49
N VAL A 40 12.81 -20.69 -3.93
CA VAL A 40 12.96 -19.27 -4.17
C VAL A 40 12.74 -18.52 -2.86
N PHE A 41 13.76 -17.78 -2.42
CA PHE A 41 13.61 -16.86 -1.29
C PHE A 41 12.76 -15.67 -1.73
N LEU A 42 11.47 -15.73 -1.45
CA LEU A 42 10.58 -14.58 -1.55
C LEU A 42 10.76 -13.77 -0.28
N SER A 43 11.23 -12.54 -0.45
CA SER A 43 11.27 -11.55 0.62
C SER A 43 9.92 -11.47 1.30
N GLY A 44 9.82 -11.98 2.53
CA GLY A 44 8.55 -12.05 3.25
C GLY A 44 8.05 -10.67 3.69
N PRO A 45 6.76 -10.54 4.09
CA PRO A 45 6.22 -9.27 4.62
C PRO A 45 7.02 -8.68 5.78
N ASN A 46 7.73 -9.55 6.52
CA ASN A 46 8.51 -9.20 7.71
C ASN A 46 9.89 -8.61 7.39
N GLU A 47 10.29 -8.52 6.12
CA GLU A 47 11.57 -7.89 5.74
C GLU A 47 11.57 -6.37 5.87
N THR A 48 10.41 -5.77 6.09
CA THR A 48 10.32 -4.35 6.45
C THR A 48 11.04 -4.04 7.78
N GLU A 49 11.18 -5.02 8.67
CA GLU A 49 12.06 -4.91 9.86
C GLU A 49 13.54 -5.15 9.51
N GLN A 50 13.85 -5.76 8.37
CA GLN A 50 15.21 -5.99 7.91
C GLN A 50 15.87 -4.72 7.37
N ASP A 51 15.09 -3.78 6.82
CA ASP A 51 15.56 -2.50 6.24
C ASP A 51 16.06 -1.48 7.28
N VAL A 52 15.79 -1.69 8.58
CA VAL A 52 16.34 -0.80 9.61
C VAL A 52 17.85 -1.07 9.74
N PRO A 53 18.73 -0.06 9.60
CA PRO A 53 20.17 -0.26 9.70
C PRO A 53 20.60 -1.02 10.96
N ILE A 54 21.65 -1.83 10.87
CA ILE A 54 22.13 -2.64 12.02
C ILE A 54 22.43 -1.75 13.23
N ASP A 55 22.94 -0.54 13.01
CA ASP A 55 23.26 0.42 14.07
C ASP A 55 22.01 0.95 14.78
N THR A 56 20.90 1.18 14.07
CA THR A 56 19.64 1.60 14.68
C THR A 56 18.97 0.44 15.42
N LYS A 57 19.09 -0.80 14.92
CA LYS A 57 18.65 -2.01 15.65
C LYS A 57 19.38 -2.18 16.97
N ARG A 58 20.71 -2.01 16.96
CA ARG A 58 21.53 -2.03 18.18
C ARG A 58 21.22 -0.87 19.11
N ALA A 59 20.73 0.24 18.57
CA ALA A 59 20.27 1.38 19.37
C ALA A 59 18.92 1.16 20.04
N LEU A 60 18.01 0.47 19.38
CA LEU A 60 16.69 0.16 19.91
C LEU A 60 16.74 -0.95 20.97
N ASN A 61 17.65 -1.92 20.79
CA ASN A 61 17.81 -3.07 21.68
C ASN A 61 19.16 -2.99 22.43
N PRO A 62 19.24 -2.20 23.52
CA PRO A 62 20.43 -2.18 24.35
C PRO A 62 20.64 -3.53 25.05
N HIS A 63 21.89 -3.88 25.35
CA HIS A 63 22.20 -5.09 26.11
C HIS A 63 21.70 -4.96 27.56
N GLU A 64 21.02 -6.00 28.04
CA GLU A 64 20.47 -6.06 29.41
C GLU A 64 21.56 -5.95 30.48
N PHE A 65 22.70 -6.61 30.28
CA PHE A 65 23.81 -6.64 31.23
C PHE A 65 25.10 -6.17 30.57
N VAL A 66 25.70 -5.12 31.15
CA VAL A 66 27.06 -4.70 30.84
C VAL A 66 27.98 -5.38 31.84
N ARG A 67 28.81 -6.31 31.36
CA ARG A 67 29.72 -7.10 32.22
C ARG A 67 30.96 -6.32 32.67
N ASN A 68 31.33 -5.27 31.95
CA ASN A 68 32.63 -4.59 32.11
C ASN A 68 32.44 -3.19 32.73
N VAL A 69 31.67 -3.08 33.81
CA VAL A 69 31.44 -1.80 34.49
C VAL A 69 32.58 -1.54 35.48
N MET A 70 33.32 -0.46 35.27
CA MET A 70 34.32 0.03 36.22
C MET A 70 33.63 0.61 37.46
N GLY A 71 34.25 0.53 38.64
CA GLY A 71 33.65 1.04 39.88
C GLY A 71 33.32 2.54 39.82
N ALA A 72 32.27 2.97 40.53
CA ALA A 72 31.72 4.33 40.43
C ALA A 72 32.71 5.45 40.84
N SER A 73 33.73 5.14 41.64
CA SER A 73 34.78 6.06 42.06
C SER A 73 36.10 5.88 41.27
N ALA A 74 36.13 5.02 40.26
CA ALA A 74 37.30 4.87 39.41
C ALA A 74 37.46 6.13 38.52
N GLY A 75 38.71 6.54 38.28
CA GLY A 75 38.99 7.67 37.39
C GLY A 75 38.69 7.36 35.93
N ALA A 76 38.69 8.40 35.08
CA ALA A 76 38.49 8.24 33.64
C ALA A 76 39.62 7.42 33.00
N GLY A 77 39.28 6.25 32.45
CA GLY A 77 40.21 5.41 31.70
C GLY A 77 40.38 5.90 30.25
N SER A 78 41.39 5.37 29.55
CA SER A 78 41.66 5.72 28.14
C SER A 78 40.55 5.32 27.16
N GLY A 79 39.74 4.32 27.50
CA GLY A 79 38.62 3.85 26.67
C GLY A 79 37.27 4.53 26.94
N GLU A 80 37.16 5.37 27.98
CA GLU A 80 35.87 5.96 28.39
C GLU A 80 35.32 6.93 27.33
N PHE A 81 36.21 7.62 26.62
CA PHE A 81 35.83 8.53 25.54
C PHE A 81 35.12 7.80 24.38
N ASP A 82 35.67 6.67 23.94
CA ASP A 82 35.07 5.89 22.85
C ASP A 82 33.75 5.23 23.26
N ILE A 83 33.62 4.83 24.52
CA ILE A 83 32.37 4.33 25.10
C ILE A 83 31.31 5.45 25.05
N TYR A 84 31.62 6.65 25.53
CA TYR A 84 30.72 7.80 25.46
C TYR A 84 30.33 8.14 24.02
N ARG A 85 31.28 8.18 23.08
CA ARG A 85 31.03 8.43 21.66
C ARG A 85 30.05 7.41 21.06
N GLY A 86 30.26 6.13 21.35
CA GLY A 86 29.38 5.04 20.92
C GLY A 86 27.98 5.16 21.51
N CYS A 87 27.87 5.39 22.83
CA CYS A 87 26.59 5.56 23.52
C CYS A 87 25.81 6.78 23.03
N ARG A 88 26.49 7.92 22.80
CA ARG A 88 25.88 9.14 22.27
C ARG A 88 25.34 8.94 20.86
N ASN A 89 26.11 8.30 19.97
CA ASN A 89 25.66 8.02 18.62
C ASN A 89 24.46 7.07 18.61
N ARG A 90 24.51 6.04 19.46
CA ARG A 90 23.40 5.11 19.65
C ARG A 90 22.13 5.83 20.09
N GLU A 91 22.23 6.67 21.12
CA GLU A 91 21.07 7.41 21.62
C GLU A 91 20.52 8.40 20.59
N ARG A 92 21.38 9.10 19.84
CA ARG A 92 20.96 9.99 18.75
C ARG A 92 20.16 9.23 17.70
N LEU A 93 20.67 8.10 17.22
CA LEU A 93 19.99 7.24 16.24
C LEU A 93 18.65 6.72 16.78
N ARG A 94 18.61 6.34 18.06
CA ARG A 94 17.37 5.90 18.73
C ARG A 94 16.32 7.01 18.75
N GLN A 95 16.70 8.21 19.14
CA GLN A 95 15.80 9.36 19.21
C GLN A 95 15.30 9.78 17.82
N GLU A 96 16.18 9.79 16.81
CA GLU A 96 15.81 10.08 15.43
C GLU A 96 14.81 9.05 14.89
N PHE A 97 15.02 7.76 15.15
CA PHE A 97 14.11 6.70 14.74
C PHE A 97 12.72 6.86 15.40
N ILE A 98 12.67 7.10 16.71
CA ILE A 98 11.41 7.30 17.43
C ILE A 98 10.64 8.51 16.88
N LYS A 99 11.33 9.62 16.61
CA LYS A 99 10.71 10.82 16.02
C LYS A 99 10.15 10.55 14.63
N GLN A 100 10.93 9.93 13.75
CA GLN A 100 10.48 9.60 12.39
C GLN A 100 9.28 8.65 12.41
N GLN A 101 9.29 7.65 13.31
CA GLN A 101 8.18 6.72 13.46
C GLN A 101 6.91 7.43 13.92
N ALA A 102 7.01 8.31 14.92
CA ALA A 102 5.88 9.11 15.40
C ALA A 102 5.29 10.02 14.31
N GLU A 103 6.14 10.65 13.48
CA GLU A 103 5.70 11.46 12.35
C GLU A 103 4.98 10.62 11.29
N ARG A 104 5.52 9.44 10.94
CA ARG A 104 4.87 8.52 9.99
C ARG A 104 3.53 8.05 10.50
N GLU A 105 3.44 7.63 11.76
CA GLU A 105 2.18 7.17 12.36
C GLU A 105 1.14 8.28 12.41
N LYS A 106 1.55 9.52 12.71
CA LYS A 106 0.65 10.68 12.67
C LYS A 106 0.10 10.91 11.27
N ALA A 107 0.98 10.93 10.26
CA ALA A 107 0.56 11.12 8.86
C ALA A 107 -0.34 9.98 8.35
N GLN A 108 -0.06 8.73 8.75
CA GLN A 108 -0.91 7.58 8.42
C GLN A 108 -2.32 7.71 9.03
N LYS A 109 -2.41 8.07 10.31
CA LYS A 109 -3.70 8.28 10.98
C LYS A 109 -4.51 9.39 10.30
N GLU A 110 -3.88 10.52 10.01
CA GLU A 110 -4.54 11.64 9.31
C GLU A 110 -5.04 11.20 7.93
N PHE A 111 -4.22 10.46 7.18
CA PHE A 111 -4.61 9.93 5.87
C PHE A 111 -5.78 8.93 5.96
N GLU A 112 -5.74 8.02 6.93
CA GLU A 112 -6.81 7.04 7.15
C GLU A 112 -8.13 7.72 7.53
N GLU A 113 -8.09 8.73 8.41
CA GLU A 113 -9.26 9.52 8.77
C GLU A 113 -9.87 10.22 7.55
N ILE A 114 -9.05 10.88 6.73
CA ILE A 114 -9.51 11.54 5.51
C ILE A 114 -10.10 10.52 4.53
N ARG A 115 -9.43 9.38 4.34
CA ARG A 115 -9.91 8.30 3.47
C ARG A 115 -11.26 7.78 3.92
N LEU A 116 -11.44 7.51 5.21
CA LEU A 116 -12.70 7.02 5.76
C LEU A 116 -13.83 8.05 5.62
N LYS A 117 -13.55 9.34 5.84
CA LYS A 117 -14.51 10.43 5.61
C LYS A 117 -14.97 10.47 4.15
N ASN A 118 -14.02 10.44 3.21
CA ASN A 118 -14.32 10.44 1.77
C ASN A 118 -15.15 9.24 1.34
N ILE A 119 -14.83 8.04 1.86
CA ILE A 119 -15.60 6.82 1.60
C ILE A 119 -17.03 6.98 2.15
N ALA A 120 -17.19 7.43 3.39
CA ALA A 120 -18.50 7.62 4.01
C ALA A 120 -19.35 8.67 3.26
N GLU A 121 -18.76 9.75 2.78
CA GLU A 121 -19.46 10.75 1.97
C GLU A 121 -19.89 10.20 0.61
N ALA A 122 -19.01 9.46 -0.08
CA ALA A 122 -19.34 8.78 -1.33
C ALA A 122 -20.47 7.75 -1.13
N GLU A 123 -20.43 6.98 -0.04
CA GLU A 123 -21.48 6.03 0.34
C GLU A 123 -22.80 6.73 0.64
N LYS A 124 -22.80 7.84 1.38
CA LYS A 124 -24.02 8.64 1.64
C LYS A 124 -24.63 9.16 0.32
N ARG A 125 -23.81 9.71 -0.58
CA ARG A 125 -24.28 10.22 -1.89
C ARG A 125 -24.82 9.09 -2.77
N THR A 126 -24.13 7.95 -2.83
CA THR A 126 -24.58 6.79 -3.61
C THR A 126 -25.82 6.13 -3.01
N ALA A 127 -25.93 6.02 -1.69
CA ALA A 127 -27.11 5.53 -0.98
C ALA A 127 -28.34 6.41 -1.23
N LYS A 128 -28.21 7.75 -1.15
CA LYS A 128 -29.31 8.69 -1.48
C LYS A 128 -29.80 8.50 -2.91
N LYS A 129 -28.88 8.42 -3.88
CA LYS A 129 -29.22 8.18 -5.31
C LYS A 129 -29.81 6.78 -5.54
N ARG A 130 -29.31 5.76 -4.85
CA ARG A 130 -29.84 4.38 -4.90
C ARG A 130 -31.25 4.32 -4.35
N ALA A 131 -31.53 4.95 -3.21
CA ALA A 131 -32.86 5.02 -2.60
C ALA A 131 -33.87 5.72 -3.52
N LYS A 132 -33.50 6.84 -4.17
CA LYS A 132 -34.35 7.51 -5.18
C LYS A 132 -34.69 6.55 -6.33
N ARG A 133 -33.72 5.81 -6.87
CA ARG A 133 -33.93 4.84 -7.95
C ARG A 133 -34.79 3.64 -7.55
N ILE A 134 -34.63 3.13 -6.32
CA ILE A 134 -35.46 2.03 -5.81
C ILE A 134 -36.91 2.48 -5.69
N LYS A 135 -37.17 3.65 -5.08
CA LYS A 135 -38.52 4.23 -4.98
C LYS A 135 -39.16 4.45 -6.34
N ALA A 136 -38.40 4.94 -7.33
CA ALA A 136 -38.89 5.10 -8.70
C ALA A 136 -39.24 3.75 -9.36
N LYS A 137 -38.39 2.73 -9.19
CA LYS A 137 -38.66 1.36 -9.67
C LYS A 137 -39.89 0.75 -9.01
N GLU A 138 -40.08 0.94 -7.71
CA GLU A 138 -41.26 0.46 -6.97
C GLU A 138 -42.54 1.13 -7.47
N LYS A 139 -42.54 2.44 -7.68
CA LYS A 139 -43.67 3.17 -8.28
C LYS A 139 -43.99 2.68 -9.70
N LEU A 140 -42.96 2.42 -10.52
CA LEU A 140 -43.16 1.91 -11.88
C LEU A 140 -43.78 0.49 -11.84
N LYS A 141 -43.27 -0.38 -10.98
CA LYS A 141 -43.83 -1.73 -10.77
C LYS A 141 -45.27 -1.71 -10.26
N SER A 142 -45.62 -0.78 -9.36
CA SER A 142 -47.00 -0.68 -8.88
C SER A 142 -47.95 -0.12 -9.94
N LYS A 143 -47.49 0.78 -10.82
CA LYS A 143 -48.24 1.20 -12.01
C LYS A 143 -48.47 0.03 -12.98
N PHE A 144 -47.43 -0.73 -13.34
CA PHE A 144 -47.57 -1.91 -14.20
C PHE A 144 -48.52 -2.96 -13.62
N LYS A 145 -48.41 -3.27 -12.32
CA LYS A 145 -49.38 -4.17 -11.65
C LYS A 145 -50.81 -3.63 -11.63
N LYS A 146 -51.01 -2.32 -11.60
CA LYS A 146 -52.36 -1.73 -11.71
C LYS A 146 -52.89 -1.87 -13.14
N VAL A 147 -52.08 -1.64 -14.17
CA VAL A 147 -52.48 -1.81 -15.57
C VAL A 147 -52.85 -3.29 -15.85
N ASP A 148 -52.04 -4.26 -15.39
CA ASP A 148 -52.36 -5.69 -15.53
C ASP A 148 -53.66 -6.10 -14.81
N ASN A 149 -54.08 -5.36 -13.77
CA ASN A 149 -55.37 -5.59 -13.09
C ASN A 149 -56.54 -4.80 -13.73
N ILE A 150 -56.27 -3.67 -14.40
CA ILE A 150 -57.27 -2.85 -15.10
C ILE A 150 -57.69 -3.51 -16.43
N ASP A 151 -56.79 -4.27 -17.08
CA ASP A 151 -57.15 -5.06 -18.27
C ASP A 151 -58.16 -6.19 -17.98
N GLN A 152 -58.47 -6.48 -16.70
CA GLN A 152 -59.58 -7.37 -16.31
C GLN A 152 -60.86 -6.64 -15.90
N ASN A 153 -60.88 -5.30 -15.84
CA ASN A 153 -62.06 -4.53 -15.46
C ASN A 153 -62.09 -3.13 -16.13
N THR A 154 -62.46 -3.14 -17.42
CA THR A 154 -63.20 -2.11 -18.20
C THR A 154 -62.80 -0.62 -18.15
N GLN A 155 -62.53 -0.11 -19.36
CA GLN A 155 -62.66 1.24 -19.96
C GLN A 155 -62.90 2.51 -19.11
N ASP A 156 -62.20 3.57 -19.55
CA ASP A 156 -62.38 5.02 -19.32
C ASP A 156 -62.02 5.60 -17.95
N THR A 157 -60.92 6.37 -17.90
CA THR A 157 -60.93 7.85 -17.87
C THR A 157 -59.54 8.43 -17.54
N ASN A 158 -59.22 9.54 -18.23
CA ASN A 158 -58.19 10.57 -17.99
C ASN A 158 -57.27 10.40 -16.78
N THR A 159 -55.95 10.36 -17.02
CA THR A 159 -54.95 10.56 -15.96
C THR A 159 -53.94 11.61 -16.42
N GLU A 160 -53.98 12.75 -15.75
CA GLU A 160 -53.12 13.93 -15.94
C GLU A 160 -51.64 13.56 -15.77
N GLU A 161 -50.83 14.01 -16.73
CA GLU A 161 -49.38 13.86 -16.74
C GLU A 161 -48.75 14.90 -15.80
N GLU A 162 -48.47 14.52 -14.56
CA GLU A 162 -47.58 15.30 -13.69
C GLU A 162 -46.12 15.10 -14.16
N GLU A 163 -45.58 16.11 -14.84
CA GLU A 163 -44.16 16.27 -15.12
C GLU A 163 -43.35 16.22 -13.82
N ILE A 164 -42.49 15.19 -13.69
CA ILE A 164 -41.56 15.09 -12.57
C ILE A 164 -40.34 15.93 -12.93
N ASP A 165 -40.33 17.18 -12.51
CA ASP A 165 -39.17 18.07 -12.62
C ASP A 165 -37.99 17.49 -11.80
N LEU A 166 -36.92 17.13 -12.51
CA LEU A 166 -35.69 16.56 -11.96
C LEU A 166 -34.60 17.61 -11.73
N THR A 167 -34.93 18.90 -11.78
CA THR A 167 -33.95 19.99 -11.63
C THR A 167 -34.10 20.76 -10.32
N GLU A 168 -33.77 20.13 -9.18
CA GLU A 168 -33.44 20.90 -7.97
C GLU A 168 -32.14 20.44 -7.29
N LYS A 169 -31.19 21.38 -7.34
CA LYS A 169 -30.06 21.62 -6.42
C LYS A 169 -28.83 20.70 -6.55
N VAL A 170 -27.97 21.05 -7.51
CA VAL A 170 -26.53 20.72 -7.52
C VAL A 170 -25.67 21.89 -7.02
N GLU A 171 -26.24 23.07 -6.78
CA GLU A 171 -25.54 24.26 -6.31
C GLU A 171 -25.69 24.39 -4.78
N GLU A 172 -24.77 23.77 -4.04
CA GLU A 172 -24.45 24.09 -2.63
C GLU A 172 -23.35 23.08 -2.24
N ASN A 173 -22.09 23.44 -2.54
CA ASN A 173 -20.82 22.93 -1.98
C ASN A 173 -19.61 23.17 -2.94
N THR A 174 -19.65 24.23 -3.75
CA THR A 174 -18.47 24.69 -4.51
C THR A 174 -17.78 25.91 -3.89
N GLU A 175 -18.19 26.33 -2.69
CA GLU A 175 -17.55 27.40 -1.93
C GLU A 175 -17.08 26.82 -0.59
N GLU A 176 -15.87 26.26 -0.58
CA GLU A 176 -14.92 26.22 0.53
C GLU A 176 -13.77 25.27 0.12
N LEU A 177 -12.78 25.88 -0.54
CA LEU A 177 -11.47 25.33 -0.84
C LEU A 177 -10.43 26.37 -0.43
#